data_AF-A0A2A4V0D2-F1
#
_entry.id   AF-A0A2A4V0D2-F1
#
_cell.length_a   1.000
_cell.length_b   1.000
_cell.length_c   1.000
_cell.angle_alpha   90.00
_cell.angle_beta   90.00
_cell.angle_gamma   90.00
#
_symmetry.space_group_name_H-M   'P 1'
#
loop_
_entity.id
_entity.type
_entity.pdbx_description
1 polymer ?
#
loop_
_entity_poly.entity_id
_entity_poly.type
_entity_poly.pdbx_seq_one_letter_code
_entity_poly.pdbx_strand_id
1 'polypeptide(L)'
;MELPDIKFSLREIETASVMMAVNAIALVVLAIATFKSEYIFGGYFENFLEYSGVLNKGWMIHHNGLFLHEIQLLFLVTFCFEMVLIISKYTRKWKL
;
A
#
# COMPACT_ATOMS: atom_id res chain seq x y z
N MET A 1 -34.80 29.75 -2.31
CA MET A 1 -33.51 29.08 -2.05
C MET A 1 -33.03 28.53 -3.38
N GLU A 2 -32.14 29.25 -4.04
CA GLU A 2 -31.48 28.74 -5.24
C GLU A 2 -30.53 27.63 -4.79
N LEU A 3 -30.72 26.42 -5.31
CA LEU A 3 -29.76 25.35 -5.14
C LEU A 3 -28.45 25.81 -5.80
N PRO A 4 -27.30 25.70 -5.11
CA PRO A 4 -26.03 26.10 -5.70
C PRO A 4 -25.83 25.32 -6.99
N ASP A 5 -25.62 26.04 -8.08
CA ASP A 5 -25.44 25.52 -9.43
C ASP A 5 -24.22 24.58 -9.42
N ILE A 6 -24.46 23.28 -9.27
CA ILE A 6 -23.42 22.27 -9.19
C ILE A 6 -22.90 22.05 -10.61
N LYS A 7 -21.99 22.92 -11.06
CA LYS A 7 -21.26 22.74 -12.32
C LYS A 7 -20.24 21.61 -12.16
N PHE A 8 -20.71 20.36 -12.08
CA PHE A 8 -19.87 19.20 -12.30
C PHE A 8 -19.52 19.12 -13.79
N SER A 9 -18.26 19.35 -14.13
CA SER A 9 -17.77 19.04 -15.47
C SER A 9 -17.57 17.53 -15.57
N LEU A 10 -18.35 16.85 -16.42
CA LEU A 10 -18.16 15.42 -16.75
C LEU A 10 -16.70 15.07 -17.05
N ARG A 11 -15.99 15.99 -17.69
CA ARG A 11 -14.57 15.88 -18.03
C ARG A 11 -13.65 15.89 -16.81
N GLU A 12 -13.99 16.62 -15.75
CA GLU A 12 -13.24 16.61 -14.49
C GLU A 12 -13.40 15.29 -13.76
N ILE A 13 -14.62 14.72 -13.75
CA ILE A 13 -14.91 13.41 -13.17
C ILE A 13 -14.14 12.31 -13.92
N GLU A 14 -14.17 12.35 -15.25
CA GLU A 14 -13.44 11.40 -16.10
C GLU A 14 -11.93 11.47 -15.84
N THR A 15 -11.37 12.70 -15.84
CA THR A 15 -9.94 12.91 -15.56
C THR A 15 -9.56 12.44 -14.15
N ALA A 16 -10.37 12.77 -13.14
CA ALA A 16 -10.14 12.33 -11.76
C ALA A 16 -10.19 10.79 -11.65
N SER A 17 -11.17 10.15 -12.30
CA SER A 17 -11.32 8.69 -12.29
C SER A 17 -10.13 7.98 -12.96
N VAL A 18 -9.68 8.48 -14.11
CA VAL A 18 -8.48 7.96 -14.78
C VAL A 18 -7.24 8.14 -13.91
N MET A 19 -7.06 9.31 -13.29
CA MET A 19 -5.93 9.56 -12.40
C MET A 19 -5.96 8.68 -11.15
N MET A 20 -7.15 8.39 -10.60
CA MET A 20 -7.30 7.44 -9.50
C MET A 20 -6.91 6.02 -9.93
N ALA A 21 -7.33 5.58 -11.11
CA ALA A 21 -6.97 4.27 -11.65
C ALA A 21 -5.46 4.14 -11.90
N VAL A 22 -4.83 5.16 -12.49
CA VAL A 22 -3.37 5.19 -12.72
C VAL A 22 -2.60 5.15 -11.39
N ASN A 23 -3.02 5.93 -10.39
CA ASN A 23 -2.37 5.90 -9.07
C ASN A 23 -2.57 4.54 -8.38
N ALA A 24 -3.74 3.91 -8.50
CA ALA A 24 -3.96 2.57 -7.96
C ALA A 24 -3.02 1.52 -8.60
N ILE A 25 -2.85 1.56 -9.92
CA ILE A 25 -1.89 0.69 -10.63
C ILE A 25 -0.46 0.98 -10.17
N ALA A 26 -0.07 2.26 -10.09
CA ALA A 26 1.25 2.65 -9.60
C ALA A 26 1.49 2.15 -8.16
N LEU A 27 0.46 2.17 -7.32
CA LEU A 27 0.52 1.65 -5.95
C LEU A 27 0.76 0.14 -5.92
N VAL A 28 0.12 -0.63 -6.81
CA VAL A 28 0.34 -2.07 -6.96
C VAL A 28 1.76 -2.39 -7.46
N VAL A 29 2.32 -1.56 -8.35
CA VAL A 29 3.70 -1.76 -8.80
C VAL A 29 4.69 -1.45 -7.67
N LEU A 30 4.49 -0.34 -6.97
CA LEU A 30 5.31 0.04 -5.82
C LEU A 30 5.23 -1.03 -4.72
N ALA A 31 4.04 -1.52 -4.44
CA ALA A 31 3.77 -2.61 -3.52
C ALA A 31 4.63 -3.86 -3.79
N ILE A 32 4.64 -4.33 -5.03
CA ILE A 32 5.42 -5.52 -5.43
C ILE A 32 6.91 -5.27 -5.23
N ALA A 33 7.39 -4.06 -5.57
CA ALA A 33 8.78 -3.69 -5.36
C ALA A 33 9.15 -3.61 -3.86
N THR A 34 8.26 -3.06 -3.04
CA THR A 34 8.44 -2.98 -1.59
C THR A 34 8.42 -4.36 -0.94
N PHE A 35 7.47 -5.23 -1.30
CA PHE A 35 7.39 -6.61 -0.80
C PHE A 35 8.69 -7.38 -1.01
N LYS A 36 9.27 -7.28 -2.22
CA LYS A 36 10.56 -7.90 -2.52
C LYS A 36 11.69 -7.33 -1.66
N SER A 37 11.70 -6.01 -1.47
CA SER A 37 12.71 -5.32 -0.66
C SER A 37 12.61 -5.70 0.82
N GLU A 38 11.39 -5.74 1.37
CA GLU A 38 11.11 -6.13 2.75
C GLU A 38 11.49 -7.58 3.02
N TYR A 39 11.20 -8.49 2.10
CA TYR A 39 11.62 -9.88 2.22
C TYR A 39 13.16 -10.02 2.30
N ILE A 40 13.88 -9.30 1.44
CA ILE A 40 15.34 -9.28 1.46
C ILE A 40 15.87 -8.66 2.76
N PHE A 41 15.31 -7.53 3.17
CA PHE A 41 15.71 -6.84 4.40
C PHE A 41 15.46 -7.69 5.65
N GLY A 42 14.30 -8.34 5.77
CA GLY A 42 14.02 -9.23 6.87
C GLY A 42 14.95 -10.45 6.90
N GLY A 43 15.34 -10.98 5.74
CA GLY A 43 16.40 -11.99 5.66
C GLY A 43 17.74 -11.50 6.22
N TYR A 44 18.17 -10.27 5.91
CA TYR A 44 19.40 -9.71 6.48
C TYR A 44 19.28 -9.46 7.99
N PHE A 45 18.14 -8.94 8.44
CA PHE A 45 17.90 -8.67 9.85
C PHE A 45 17.90 -9.97 10.68
N GLU A 46 17.31 -11.04 10.15
CA GLU A 46 17.31 -12.33 10.81
C GLU A 46 18.72 -12.94 10.90
N ASN A 47 19.50 -12.93 9.82
CA ASN A 47 20.90 -13.36 9.85
C ASN A 47 21.71 -12.59 10.91
N PHE A 48 21.43 -11.30 11.08
CA PHE A 48 22.05 -10.49 12.13
C PHE A 48 21.62 -10.93 13.54
N LEU A 49 20.34 -11.26 13.73
CA LEU A 49 19.83 -11.77 15.01
C LEU A 49 20.34 -13.19 15.34
N GLU A 50 20.49 -14.06 14.34
CA GLU A 50 21.14 -15.36 14.51
C GLU A 50 22.62 -15.20 14.86
N TYR A 51 23.33 -14.29 14.18
CA TYR A 51 24.74 -14.03 14.45
C TYR A 51 24.98 -13.45 15.85
N SER A 52 24.07 -12.59 16.33
CA SER A 52 24.13 -12.03 17.68
C SER A 52 23.68 -13.00 18.78
N GLY A 53 23.23 -14.21 18.43
CA GLY A 53 22.77 -15.23 19.37
C GLY A 53 21.41 -14.93 20.01
N VAL A 54 20.68 -13.93 19.50
CA VAL A 54 19.32 -13.59 19.94
C VAL A 54 18.30 -14.60 19.39
N LEU A 55 18.58 -15.16 18.21
CA LEU A 55 17.76 -16.17 17.55
C LEU A 55 18.53 -17.49 17.35
N ASN A 56 17.80 -18.60 17.37
CA ASN A 56 18.34 -19.91 17.04
C ASN A 56 18.63 -20.01 15.54
N LYS A 57 19.70 -20.72 15.16
CA LYS A 57 20.02 -20.95 13.74
C LYS A 57 18.90 -21.68 13.00
N GLY A 58 18.56 -21.20 11.82
CA GLY A 58 17.49 -21.71 10.97
C GLY A 58 16.09 -21.31 11.43
N TRP A 59 15.93 -20.28 12.26
CA TRP A 59 14.60 -19.90 12.77
C TRP A 59 13.65 -19.51 11.64
N MET A 60 14.13 -18.73 10.66
CA MET A 60 13.37 -18.37 9.46
C MET A 60 12.88 -19.57 8.65
N ILE A 61 13.65 -20.67 8.59
CA ILE A 61 13.27 -21.87 7.84
C ILE A 61 11.98 -22.47 8.42
N HIS A 62 11.82 -22.39 9.74
CA HIS A 62 10.66 -22.91 10.45
C HIS A 62 9.48 -21.93 10.51
N HIS A 63 9.73 -20.62 10.37
CA HIS A 63 8.71 -19.57 10.54
C HIS A 63 8.46 -18.72 9.28
N ASN A 64 9.00 -19.10 8.12
CA ASN A 64 8.86 -18.37 6.86
C ASN A 64 7.39 -18.04 6.52
N GLY A 65 6.47 -18.96 6.79
CA GLY A 65 5.04 -18.74 6.56
C GLY A 65 4.45 -17.60 7.41
N LEU A 66 4.83 -17.52 8.69
CA LEU A 66 4.42 -16.44 9.59
C LEU A 66 5.02 -15.10 9.14
N PHE A 67 6.30 -15.09 8.80
CA PHE A 67 7.00 -13.89 8.34
C PHE A 67 6.39 -13.33 7.05
N LEU A 68 6.12 -14.18 6.05
CA LEU A 68 5.43 -13.78 4.82
C LEU A 68 4.02 -13.24 5.09
N HIS A 69 3.31 -13.83 6.06
CA HIS A 69 1.98 -13.39 6.44
C HIS A 69 1.99 -12.01 7.10
N GLU A 70 2.95 -11.74 7.98
CA GLU A 70 3.14 -10.43 8.60
C GLU A 70 3.43 -9.33 7.57
N ILE A 71 4.33 -9.60 6.62
CA ILE A 71 4.61 -8.69 5.50
C ILE A 71 3.32 -8.45 4.69
N GLN A 72 2.58 -9.51 4.37
CA GLN A 72 1.34 -9.38 3.61
C GLN A 72 0.27 -8.55 4.32
N LEU A 73 0.13 -8.70 5.64
CA LEU A 73 -0.79 -7.91 6.46
C LEU A 73 -0.40 -6.42 6.47
N LEU A 74 0.88 -6.13 6.70
CA LEU A 74 1.40 -4.77 6.69
C LEU A 74 1.20 -4.10 5.33
N PHE A 75 1.41 -4.88 4.26
CA PHE A 75 1.14 -4.46 2.90
C PHE A 75 -0.35 -4.13 2.67
N LEU A 76 -1.26 -5.04 3.04
CA LEU A 76 -2.70 -4.85 2.85
C LEU A 76 -3.20 -3.59 3.58
N VAL A 77 -2.77 -3.39 4.81
CA VAL A 77 -3.15 -2.22 5.62
C VAL A 77 -2.67 -0.93 4.94
N THR A 78 -1.40 -0.87 4.55
CA THR A 78 -0.82 0.31 3.89
C THR A 78 -1.51 0.60 2.56
N PHE A 79 -1.77 -0.45 1.76
CA PHE A 79 -2.52 -0.33 0.50
C PHE A 79 -3.91 0.28 0.71
N CYS A 80 -4.66 -0.20 1.70
CA CYS A 80 -5.99 0.33 2.02
C CYS A 80 -5.93 1.81 2.42
N PHE A 81 -4.97 2.20 3.27
CA PHE A 81 -4.80 3.60 3.67
C PHE A 81 -4.49 4.50 2.47
N GLU A 82 -3.55 4.10 1.62
CA GLU A 82 -3.17 4.87 0.44
C GLU A 82 -4.34 5.01 -0.56
N MET A 83 -5.11 3.95 -0.78
CA MET A 83 -6.30 4.00 -1.63
C MET A 83 -7.33 5.01 -1.08
N VAL A 84 -7.56 5.03 0.23
CA VAL A 84 -8.44 6.02 0.87
C VAL A 84 -7.91 7.44 0.68
N LEU A 85 -6.59 7.66 0.81
CA LEU A 85 -5.97 8.97 0.58
C LEU A 85 -6.10 9.42 -0.87
N ILE A 86 -5.86 8.53 -1.83
CA ILE A 86 -6.03 8.81 -3.27
C ILE A 86 -7.48 9.20 -3.56
N ILE A 87 -8.45 8.37 -3.15
CA ILE A 87 -9.87 8.66 -3.34
C ILE A 87 -10.22 10.02 -2.73
N SER A 88 -9.88 10.22 -1.45
CA SER A 88 -10.17 11.47 -0.74
C SER A 88 -9.55 12.69 -1.42
N LYS A 89 -8.34 12.58 -1.96
CA LYS A 89 -7.65 13.67 -2.66
C LYS A 89 -8.41 14.09 -3.92
N TYR A 90 -8.89 13.13 -4.71
CA TYR A 90 -9.55 13.39 -5.98
C TYR A 90 -11.05 13.71 -5.83
N THR A 91 -11.69 13.26 -4.75
CA THR A 91 -13.11 13.56 -4.46
C THR A 91 -13.32 14.77 -3.56
N ARG A 92 -12.26 15.36 -2.95
CA ARG A 92 -12.37 16.51 -2.01
C ARG A 92 -13.18 17.71 -2.54
N LYS A 93 -13.16 17.93 -3.86
CA LYS A 93 -13.88 19.05 -4.51
C LYS A 93 -15.27 18.66 -5.00
N TRP A 94 -15.63 17.38 -4.90
CA TRP A 94 -16.95 16.92 -5.25
C TRP A 94 -17.86 17.33 -4.11
N LYS A 95 -18.58 18.43 -4.31
CA LYS A 95 -19.70 18.80 -3.44
C LYS A 95 -20.79 17.77 -3.66
N LEU A 96 -20.81 16.75 -2.81
CA LEU A 96 -21.96 15.86 -2.65
C LEU A 96 -23.13 16.64 -2.07
#